data_AF-A0A0Q9QFN8-F1
#
_entry.id   AF-A0A0Q9QFN8-F1
#
_cell.length_a   1.000
_cell.length_b   1.000
_cell.length_c   1.000
_cell.angle_alpha   90.00
_cell.angle_beta   90.00
_cell.angle_gamma   90.00
#
_symmetry.space_group_name_H-M   'P 1'
#
loop_
_entity.id
_entity.type
_entity.pdbx_description
1 polymer ?
#
loop_
_entity_poly.entity_id
_entity_poly.type
_entity_poly.pdbx_seq_one_letter_code
_entity_poly.pdbx_strand_id
1 'polypeptide(L)'
;MTLQMWTATLGAARDAWEQQAEGLDGPRKNFPQADPSLLGDAVQGAAEAFLTTWEQRTLALRDRASGHADSLAQTMYDFLLTDGESVQSTQQLLMWHDRDTLPVEAVGP
;
A
#
# COMPACT_ATOMS: atom_id res chain seq x y z
N MET A 1 22.23 9.07 2.94
CA MET A 1 20.85 9.59 3.05
C MET A 1 19.94 9.21 1.87
N THR A 2 20.28 8.18 1.10
CA THR A 2 19.42 7.66 0.02
C THR A 2 18.21 6.90 0.55
N LEU A 3 18.33 6.20 1.70
CA LEU A 3 17.25 5.43 2.32
C LEU A 3 16.08 6.31 2.82
N GLN A 4 16.36 7.48 3.39
CA GLN A 4 15.32 8.44 3.81
C GLN A 4 14.51 9.01 2.63
N MET A 5 15.12 9.17 1.46
CA MET A 5 14.38 9.58 0.25
C MET A 5 13.37 8.52 -0.18
N TRP A 6 13.74 7.24 -0.07
CA TRP A 6 12.85 6.14 -0.45
C TRP A 6 11.66 6.01 0.50
N THR A 7 11.82 6.23 1.81
CA THR A 7 10.69 6.10 2.76
C THR A 7 9.58 7.11 2.51
N ALA A 8 9.91 8.35 2.12
CA ALA A 8 8.91 9.35 1.73
C ALA A 8 8.14 8.95 0.46
N THR A 9 8.84 8.49 -0.58
CA THR A 9 8.22 8.02 -1.82
C THR A 9 7.38 6.76 -1.61
N LEU A 10 7.86 5.81 -0.80
CA LEU A 10 7.13 4.59 -0.45
C LEU A 10 5.87 4.90 0.36
N GLY A 11 5.94 5.86 1.29
CA GLY A 11 4.78 6.33 2.05
C GLY A 11 3.70 6.94 1.14
N ALA A 12 4.10 7.83 0.23
CA ALA A 12 3.16 8.40 -0.75
C ALA A 12 2.54 7.32 -1.66
N ALA A 13 3.32 6.33 -2.09
CA ALA A 13 2.83 5.21 -2.88
C ALA A 13 1.85 4.32 -2.08
N ARG A 14 2.13 4.07 -0.79
CA ARG A 14 1.24 3.33 0.10
C ARG A 14 -0.11 4.02 0.21
N ASP A 15 -0.11 5.31 0.54
CA ASP A 15 -1.33 6.09 0.73
C ASP A 15 -2.16 6.15 -0.57
N ALA A 16 -1.51 6.21 -1.73
CA ALA A 16 -2.20 6.14 -3.02
C ALA A 16 -2.88 4.79 -3.25
N TRP A 17 -2.26 3.67 -2.84
CA TRP A 17 -2.88 2.34 -2.92
C TRP A 17 -4.03 2.17 -1.93
N GLU A 18 -3.90 2.70 -0.71
CA GLU A 18 -4.98 2.71 0.28
C GLU A 18 -6.20 3.49 -0.23
N GLN A 19 -5.97 4.68 -0.79
CA GLN A 19 -7.05 5.48 -1.39
C GLN A 19 -7.74 4.76 -2.56
N GLN A 20 -6.99 4.04 -3.39
CA GLN A 20 -7.59 3.22 -4.45
C GLN A 20 -8.43 2.08 -3.88
N ALA A 21 -7.97 1.40 -2.83
CA ALA A 21 -8.72 0.35 -2.17
C ALA A 21 -10.01 0.88 -1.52
N GLU A 22 -9.94 2.04 -0.86
CA GLU A 22 -11.09 2.71 -0.26
C GLU A 22 -12.09 3.20 -1.32
N GLY A 23 -11.59 3.77 -2.43
CA GLY A 23 -12.40 4.24 -3.55
C GLY A 23 -13.25 3.14 -4.19
N LEU A 24 -12.87 1.86 -4.04
CA LEU A 24 -13.65 0.72 -4.52
C LEU A 24 -14.79 0.30 -3.58
N ASP A 25 -14.79 0.72 -2.32
CA ASP A 25 -15.82 0.31 -1.35
C ASP A 25 -17.19 0.94 -1.64
N GLY A 26 -17.21 2.19 -2.12
CA GLY A 26 -18.44 2.88 -2.53
C GLY A 26 -19.16 2.16 -3.67
N PRO A 27 -18.51 1.95 -4.84
CA PRO A 27 -19.06 1.13 -5.89
C PRO A 27 -19.51 -0.24 -5.37
N ARG A 28 -18.68 -0.91 -4.55
CA ARG A 28 -18.95 -2.27 -4.04
C ARG A 28 -20.25 -2.35 -3.27
N LYS A 29 -20.57 -1.32 -2.47
CA LYS A 29 -21.80 -1.26 -1.67
C LYS A 29 -23.01 -0.84 -2.49
N ASN A 30 -22.83 0.04 -3.47
CA ASN A 30 -23.94 0.68 -4.16
C ASN A 30 -24.43 -0.11 -5.37
N PHE A 31 -23.52 -0.73 -6.13
CA PHE A 31 -23.88 -1.40 -7.38
C PHE A 31 -24.74 -2.66 -7.19
N PRO A 32 -24.50 -3.51 -6.17
CA PRO A 32 -25.37 -4.66 -5.89
C PRO A 32 -26.76 -4.29 -5.37
N GLN A 33 -27.03 -3.01 -5.06
CA GLN A 33 -28.37 -2.56 -4.67
C GLN A 33 -29.32 -2.43 -5.87
N ALA A 34 -28.80 -2.51 -7.10
CA ALA A 34 -29.62 -2.58 -8.30
C ALA A 34 -30.41 -3.90 -8.31
N ASP A 35 -31.73 -3.81 -8.49
CA ASP A 35 -32.62 -4.97 -8.58
C ASP A 35 -32.77 -5.42 -10.05
N PRO A 36 -32.19 -6.58 -10.45
CA PRO A 36 -32.27 -7.08 -11.82
C PRO A 36 -33.68 -7.43 -12.28
N SER A 37 -34.61 -7.68 -11.34
CA SER A 37 -36.00 -8.03 -11.68
C SER A 37 -36.73 -6.89 -12.39
N LEU A 38 -36.29 -5.65 -12.18
CA LEU A 38 -36.83 -4.46 -12.85
C LEU A 38 -36.52 -4.41 -14.35
N LEU A 39 -35.58 -5.24 -14.84
CA LEU A 39 -35.17 -5.27 -16.24
C LEU A 39 -36.02 -6.23 -17.10
N GLY A 40 -36.84 -7.07 -16.45
CA GLY A 40 -37.69 -8.08 -17.09
C GLY A 40 -36.98 -9.41 -17.36
N ASP A 41 -37.80 -10.46 -17.48
CA ASP A 41 -37.37 -11.87 -17.51
C ASP A 41 -36.29 -12.20 -18.54
N ALA A 42 -36.32 -11.53 -19.71
CA ALA A 42 -35.40 -11.80 -20.81
C ALA A 42 -33.94 -11.45 -20.49
N VAL A 43 -33.71 -10.49 -19.59
CA VAL A 43 -32.37 -9.96 -19.29
C VAL A 43 -31.97 -10.10 -17.82
N GLN A 44 -32.92 -10.43 -16.94
CA GLN A 44 -32.69 -10.58 -15.49
C GLN A 44 -31.51 -11.50 -15.18
N GLY A 45 -31.49 -12.73 -15.74
CA GLY A 45 -30.42 -13.69 -15.44
C GLY A 45 -29.03 -13.22 -15.89
N ALA A 46 -28.95 -12.48 -17.00
CA ALA A 46 -27.70 -11.88 -17.45
C ALA A 46 -27.25 -10.74 -16.53
N ALA A 47 -28.19 -9.93 -16.04
CA ALA A 47 -27.92 -8.86 -15.10
C ALA A 47 -27.47 -9.38 -13.72
N GLU A 48 -28.10 -10.44 -13.20
CA GLU A 48 -27.67 -11.13 -11.97
C GLU A 48 -26.23 -11.66 -12.10
N ALA A 49 -25.94 -12.39 -13.17
CA ALA A 49 -24.60 -12.93 -13.42
C ALA A 49 -23.55 -11.82 -13.54
N PHE A 50 -23.91 -10.69 -14.16
CA PHE A 50 -23.06 -9.52 -14.24
C PHE A 50 -22.79 -8.90 -12.87
N LEU A 51 -23.82 -8.68 -12.03
CA LEU A 51 -23.67 -8.14 -10.69
C LEU A 51 -22.77 -9.01 -9.81
N THR A 52 -22.96 -10.34 -9.83
CA THR A 52 -22.11 -11.29 -9.09
C THR A 52 -20.65 -11.22 -9.57
N THR A 53 -20.43 -11.24 -10.89
CA THR A 53 -19.07 -11.17 -11.44
C THR A 53 -18.40 -9.84 -11.11
N TRP A 54 -19.16 -8.76 -11.17
CA TRP A 54 -18.68 -7.41 -10.86
C TRP A 54 -18.28 -7.28 -9.39
N GLU A 55 -19.08 -7.83 -8.46
CA GLU A 55 -18.78 -7.81 -7.03
C GLU A 55 -17.47 -8.55 -6.72
N GLN A 56 -17.32 -9.78 -7.25
CA GLN A 56 -16.12 -10.58 -7.07
C GLN A 56 -14.87 -9.89 -7.62
N ARG A 57 -14.96 -9.27 -8.81
CA ARG A 57 -13.84 -8.55 -9.41
C ARG A 57 -13.47 -7.31 -8.61
N THR A 58 -14.46 -6.57 -8.13
CA THR A 58 -14.23 -5.36 -7.32
C THR A 58 -13.56 -5.72 -5.99
N LEU A 59 -14.01 -6.79 -5.34
CA LEU A 59 -13.36 -7.31 -4.14
C LEU A 59 -11.90 -7.71 -4.41
N ALA A 60 -11.66 -8.47 -5.48
CA ALA A 60 -10.31 -8.90 -5.84
C ALA A 60 -9.38 -7.71 -6.16
N LEU A 61 -9.88 -6.65 -6.80
CA LEU A 61 -9.10 -5.43 -7.05
C LEU A 61 -8.79 -4.68 -5.76
N ARG A 62 -9.77 -4.56 -4.86
CA ARG A 62 -9.58 -3.95 -3.54
C ARG A 62 -8.53 -4.70 -2.73
N ASP A 63 -8.61 -6.02 -2.68
CA ASP A 63 -7.68 -6.85 -1.91
C ASP A 63 -6.25 -6.76 -2.47
N ARG A 64 -6.09 -6.69 -3.80
CA ARG A 64 -4.77 -6.43 -4.42
C ARG A 64 -4.22 -5.05 -4.08
N ALA A 65 -5.05 -4.01 -4.15
CA ALA A 65 -4.64 -2.65 -3.81
C ALA A 65 -4.20 -2.57 -2.34
N SER A 66 -4.98 -3.16 -1.42
CA SER A 66 -4.61 -3.27 -0.01
C SER A 66 -3.30 -4.04 0.18
N GLY A 67 -3.14 -5.19 -0.48
CA GLY A 67 -1.91 -5.98 -0.40
C GLY A 67 -0.66 -5.24 -0.92
N HIS A 68 -0.82 -4.37 -1.92
CA HIS A 68 0.27 -3.48 -2.37
C HIS A 68 0.63 -2.45 -1.29
N ALA A 69 -0.35 -1.83 -0.65
CA ALA A 69 -0.10 -0.91 0.46
C ALA A 69 0.62 -1.61 1.62
N ASP A 70 0.17 -2.81 2.02
CA ASP A 70 0.80 -3.61 3.08
C ASP A 70 2.26 -3.96 2.74
N SER A 71 2.51 -4.36 1.48
CA SER A 71 3.87 -4.69 1.01
C SER A 71 4.80 -3.47 1.05
N LEU A 72 4.30 -2.29 0.70
CA LEU A 72 5.05 -1.04 0.79
C LEU A 72 5.34 -0.67 2.25
N ALA A 73 4.37 -0.83 3.15
CA ALA A 73 4.56 -0.61 4.58
C ALA A 73 5.62 -1.54 5.17
N GLN A 74 5.60 -2.83 4.80
CA GLN A 74 6.62 -3.79 5.21
C GLN A 74 8.00 -3.41 4.68
N THR A 75 8.09 -3.04 3.40
CA THR A 75 9.36 -2.61 2.79
C THR A 75 9.94 -1.39 3.50
N MET A 76 9.09 -0.42 3.87
CA MET A 76 9.52 0.74 4.67
C MET A 76 10.07 0.33 6.03
N TYR A 77 9.41 -0.61 6.72
CA TYR A 77 9.87 -1.14 8.00
C TYR A 77 11.24 -1.82 7.87
N ASP A 78 11.41 -2.67 6.85
CA ASP A 78 12.66 -3.39 6.60
C ASP A 78 13.83 -2.43 6.32
N PHE A 79 13.58 -1.34 5.59
CA PHE A 79 14.57 -0.30 5.36
C PHE A 79 14.99 0.40 6.65
N LEU A 80 14.03 0.77 7.51
CA LEU A 80 14.33 1.43 8.78
C LEU A 80 15.12 0.52 9.72
N LEU A 81 14.76 -0.76 9.78
CA LEU A 81 15.48 -1.75 10.59
C LEU A 81 16.93 -1.91 10.08
N THR A 82 17.10 -2.11 8.78
CA THR A 82 18.42 -2.29 8.17
C THR A 82 19.31 -1.05 8.35
N ASP A 83 18.74 0.15 8.23
CA ASP A 83 19.45 1.41 8.46
C ASP A 83 19.92 1.52 9.91
N GLY A 84 19.03 1.22 10.88
CA GLY A 84 19.38 1.19 12.31
C GLY A 84 20.48 0.19 12.65
N GLU A 85 20.40 -1.04 12.12
CA GLU A 85 21.43 -2.06 12.29
C GLU A 85 22.77 -1.64 11.70
N SER A 86 22.75 -1.00 10.53
CA SER A 86 23.95 -0.50 9.86
C SER A 86 24.62 0.61 10.65
N VAL A 87 23.83 1.55 11.19
CA VAL A 87 24.32 2.61 12.08
C VAL A 87 24.96 1.99 13.32
N GLN A 88 24.26 1.07 13.98
CA GLN A 88 24.77 0.41 15.19
C GLN A 88 26.06 -0.37 14.93
N SER A 89 26.12 -1.15 13.84
CA SER A 89 27.34 -1.86 13.43
C SER A 89 28.50 -0.89 13.17
N THR A 90 28.23 0.23 12.48
CA THR A 90 29.27 1.24 12.20
C THR A 90 29.79 1.87 13.49
N GLN A 91 28.90 2.24 14.42
CA GLN A 91 29.29 2.79 15.73
C GLN A 91 30.14 1.82 16.56
N GLN A 92 29.91 0.51 16.44
CA GLN A 92 30.72 -0.48 17.14
C GLN A 92 32.18 -0.53 16.66
N LEU A 93 32.43 -0.18 15.39
CA LEU A 93 33.77 -0.11 14.80
C LEU A 93 34.54 1.17 15.20
N LEU A 94 33.83 2.20 15.67
CA LEU A 94 34.43 3.47 16.10
C LEU A 94 35.07 3.35 17.49
N MET A 95 36.08 4.21 17.73
CA MET A 95 36.65 4.40 19.06
C MET A 95 35.57 4.88 20.02
N TRP A 96 35.68 4.53 21.32
CA TRP A 96 34.64 4.81 22.32
C TRP A 96 34.17 6.28 22.34
N HIS A 97 35.09 7.22 22.19
CA HIS A 97 34.79 8.66 22.19
C HIS A 97 34.10 9.15 20.91
N ASP A 98 34.16 8.38 19.83
CA ASP A 98 33.58 8.73 18.52
C ASP A 98 32.24 8.04 18.27
N ARG A 99 31.76 7.17 19.16
CA ARG A 99 30.55 6.35 18.94
C ARG A 99 29.26 7.17 18.85
N ASP A 100 29.23 8.32 19.50
CA ASP A 100 28.08 9.24 19.50
C ASP A 100 28.17 10.28 18.37
N THR A 101 29.14 10.15 17.46
CA THR A 101 29.23 11.05 16.30
C THR A 101 27.99 10.87 15.43
N LEU A 102 27.26 11.96 15.22
CA LEU A 102 26.10 11.96 14.34
C LEU A 102 26.57 11.71 12.89
N PRO A 103 25.91 10.82 12.14
CA PRO A 103 26.16 10.68 10.71
C PRO A 103 26.01 12.04 10.02
N VAL A 104 26.95 12.39 9.15
CA VAL A 104 26.85 13.60 8.34
C VAL A 104 25.63 13.47 7.44
N GLU A 105 24.70 14.43 7.48
CA GLU A 105 23.66 14.52 6.46
C GLU A 105 24.35 14.51 5.09
N ALA A 106 23.86 13.67 4.17
CA ALA A 106 24.46 13.61 2.85
C ALA A 106 24.25 14.98 2.19
N VAL A 107 25.32 15.75 2.04
CA VAL A 107 25.34 16.91 1.15
C VAL A 107 25.15 16.34 -0.25
N GLY A 108 23.93 16.47 -0.77
CA GLY A 108 23.64 16.13 -2.16
C GLY A 108 24.46 16.99 -3.12
N PRO A 109 24.69 16.55 -4.37
CA PRO A 109 25.18 17.43 -5.42
C PRO A 109 24.21 18.60 -5.68
#